data_AF-A0A9E9LY71-F1
#
_entry.id   AF-A0A9E9LY71-F1
#
_cell.length_a   1.000
_cell.length_b   1.000
_cell.length_c   1.000
_cell.angle_alpha   90.00
_cell.angle_beta   90.00
_cell.angle_gamma   90.00
#
_symmetry.space_group_name_H-M   'P 1'
#
loop_
_entity.id
_entity.type
_entity.pdbx_description
1 polymer ?
#
loop_
_entity_poly.entity_id
_entity_poly.type
_entity_poly.pdbx_seq_one_letter_code
_entity_poly.pdbx_strand_id
1 'polypeptide(L)'
;MAEKTELKGVGGWLAFLVLSMALLSPVRTLYGYYRDVVVTEHNMGLAGNPVWETYTTIVLTLVVISCLLFFLAAYRLYRQHVWRSVRFAIIAMWVACAGMDAVGMVALYVVFGGEFAVVIFQNVTGELIKGLVYPTIWTLYLLKSKRVKNTYRRETDMEELARHLGVREK
;
A
#
# COMPACT_ATOMS: atom_id res chain seq x y z
N MET A 1 -4.03 36.97 -19.40
CA MET A 1 -4.83 36.01 -18.61
C MET A 1 -4.57 34.63 -19.18
N ALA A 2 -3.71 33.82 -18.57
CA ALA A 2 -3.29 32.54 -19.15
C ALA A 2 -4.16 31.41 -18.58
N GLU A 3 -5.24 31.09 -19.29
CA GLU A 3 -5.92 29.80 -19.17
C GLU A 3 -4.98 28.71 -19.71
N LYS A 4 -4.43 27.89 -18.82
CA LYS A 4 -3.78 26.61 -19.16
C LYS A 4 -4.26 25.54 -18.18
N THR A 5 -5.52 25.14 -18.32
CA THR A 5 -6.13 24.05 -17.55
C THR A 5 -6.17 22.75 -18.35
N GLU A 6 -5.07 22.38 -19.00
CA GLU A 6 -4.96 21.04 -19.58
C GLU A 6 -3.72 20.28 -19.10
N LEU A 7 -3.91 19.61 -17.97
CA LEU A 7 -3.33 18.29 -17.72
C LEU A 7 -4.46 17.39 -17.22
N LYS A 8 -5.14 16.72 -18.15
CA LYS A 8 -6.12 15.67 -17.86
C LYS A 8 -5.44 14.30 -18.01
N GLY A 9 -5.34 13.55 -16.91
CA GLY A 9 -4.94 12.15 -16.90
C GLY A 9 -3.71 11.83 -16.04
N VAL A 10 -3.46 10.53 -15.87
CA VAL A 10 -2.34 9.98 -15.10
C VAL A 10 -1.03 10.10 -15.90
N GLY A 11 -0.09 10.91 -15.42
CA GLY A 11 1.18 11.15 -16.09
C GLY A 11 2.30 11.62 -15.15
N GLY A 12 3.55 11.56 -15.63
CA GLY A 12 4.75 11.95 -14.87
C GLY A 12 4.91 11.15 -13.57
N TRP A 13 5.21 11.83 -12.47
CA TRP A 13 5.36 11.22 -11.14
C TRP A 13 4.14 10.41 -10.66
N LEU A 14 2.93 10.79 -11.09
CA LEU A 14 1.73 10.03 -10.76
C LEU A 14 1.66 8.70 -11.52
N ALA A 15 2.08 8.67 -12.78
CA ALA A 15 2.18 7.42 -13.54
C ALA A 15 3.28 6.51 -12.96
N PHE A 16 4.40 7.10 -12.54
CA PHE A 16 5.45 6.36 -11.83
C PHE A 16 4.93 5.74 -10.53
N LEU A 17 4.17 6.49 -9.73
CA LEU A 17 3.53 5.95 -8.53
C LEU A 17 2.62 4.76 -8.87
N VAL A 18 1.70 4.94 -9.83
CA VAL A 18 0.77 3.88 -10.26
C VAL A 18 1.51 2.63 -10.72
N LEU A 19 2.56 2.78 -11.53
CA LEU A 19 3.39 1.67 -12.00
C LEU A 19 4.15 1.01 -10.85
N SER A 20 4.72 1.81 -9.93
CA SER A 20 5.44 1.30 -8.77
C SER A 20 4.52 0.48 -7.87
N MET A 21 3.27 0.92 -7.66
CA MET A 21 2.28 0.19 -6.88
C MET A 21 1.85 -1.09 -7.62
N ALA A 22 1.59 -1.01 -8.92
CA ALA A 22 1.09 -2.17 -9.67
C ALA A 22 2.13 -3.27 -9.89
N LEU A 23 3.43 -2.92 -10.00
CA LEU A 23 4.47 -3.88 -10.34
C LEU A 23 5.55 -4.00 -9.27
N LEU A 24 6.20 -2.88 -8.94
CA LEU A 24 7.38 -2.91 -8.07
C LEU A 24 7.04 -3.35 -6.64
N SER A 25 5.90 -2.88 -6.10
CA SER A 25 5.48 -3.24 -4.75
C SER A 25 5.16 -4.73 -4.62
N PRO A 26 4.29 -5.34 -5.46
CA PRO A 26 4.07 -6.80 -5.46
C PRO A 26 5.35 -7.63 -5.61
N VAL A 27 6.21 -7.26 -6.56
CA VAL A 27 7.49 -7.97 -6.79
C VAL A 27 8.38 -7.89 -5.56
N ARG A 28 8.51 -6.71 -4.94
CA ARG A 28 9.28 -6.53 -3.71
C ARG A 28 8.69 -7.35 -2.57
N THR A 29 7.37 -7.36 -2.39
CA THR A 29 6.71 -8.12 -1.33
C THR A 29 6.91 -9.63 -1.51
N LEU A 30 6.76 -10.14 -2.73
CA LEU A 30 7.02 -11.55 -3.06
C LEU A 30 8.49 -11.92 -2.85
N TYR A 31 9.42 -11.05 -3.23
CA TYR A 31 10.84 -11.25 -2.99
C TYR A 31 11.17 -11.30 -1.49
N GLY A 32 10.57 -10.41 -0.70
CA GLY A 32 10.68 -10.44 0.77
C GLY A 32 10.20 -11.77 1.35
N TYR A 33 9.01 -12.22 0.96
CA TYR A 33 8.49 -13.54 1.34
C TYR A 33 9.43 -14.69 0.98
N TYR A 34 9.94 -14.70 -0.25
CA TYR A 34 10.89 -15.73 -0.69
C TYR A 34 12.17 -15.72 0.16
N ARG A 35 12.76 -14.54 0.38
CA ARG A 35 14.00 -14.36 1.16
C ARG A 35 13.80 -14.76 2.63
N ASP A 36 12.70 -14.35 3.24
CA ASP A 36 12.53 -14.44 4.69
C ASP A 36 11.90 -15.76 5.13
N VAL A 37 11.05 -16.35 4.27
CA VAL A 37 10.32 -17.58 4.60
C VAL A 37 10.93 -18.77 3.87
N VAL A 38 10.99 -18.75 2.53
CA VAL A 38 11.38 -19.93 1.74
C VAL A 38 12.86 -20.27 1.94
N VAL A 39 13.74 -19.28 1.92
CA VAL A 39 15.18 -19.49 2.16
C VAL A 39 15.44 -19.92 3.61
N THR A 40 14.73 -19.32 4.58
CA THR A 40 14.85 -19.70 6.00
C THR A 40 14.39 -21.14 6.21
N GLU A 41 13.26 -21.53 5.64
CA GLU A 41 12.74 -22.90 5.69
C GLU A 41 13.76 -23.91 5.16
N HIS A 42 14.36 -23.63 4.00
CA HIS A 42 15.36 -24.47 3.40
C HIS A 42 16.63 -24.59 4.26
N ASN A 43 17.15 -23.47 4.74
CA ASN A 43 18.41 -23.43 5.49
C ASN A 43 18.28 -24.06 6.89
N MET A 44 17.11 -23.94 7.53
CA MET A 44 16.86 -24.43 8.88
C MET A 44 16.19 -25.81 8.92
N GLY A 45 15.84 -26.38 7.75
CA GLY A 45 15.17 -27.69 7.67
C GLY A 45 13.79 -27.70 8.33
N LEU A 46 13.03 -26.61 8.20
CA LEU A 46 11.73 -26.42 8.88
C LEU A 46 10.55 -27.05 8.12
N ALA A 47 10.82 -27.66 6.96
CA ALA A 47 9.81 -28.34 6.16
C ALA A 47 9.11 -29.44 6.97
N GLY A 48 7.77 -29.43 7.00
CA GLY A 48 6.95 -30.37 7.75
C GLY A 48 6.74 -30.02 9.22
N ASN A 49 7.26 -28.88 9.71
CA ASN A 49 6.93 -28.40 11.04
C ASN A 49 5.56 -27.70 11.03
N PRO A 50 4.55 -28.18 11.78
CA PRO A 50 3.19 -27.65 11.72
C PRO A 50 3.08 -26.19 12.22
N VAL A 51 3.96 -25.78 13.14
CA VAL A 51 4.03 -24.41 13.67
C VAL A 51 4.56 -23.47 12.58
N TRP A 52 5.61 -23.89 11.88
CA TRP A 52 6.19 -23.14 10.76
C TRP A 52 5.22 -23.02 9.58
N GLU A 53 4.53 -24.11 9.21
CA GLU A 53 3.53 -24.11 8.15
C GLU A 53 2.38 -23.15 8.43
N THR A 54 1.93 -23.09 9.69
CA THR A 54 0.90 -22.14 10.13
C THR A 54 1.38 -20.69 9.95
N TYR A 55 2.60 -20.39 10.41
CA TYR A 55 3.20 -19.06 10.23
C TYR A 55 3.34 -18.68 8.75
N THR A 56 3.90 -19.58 7.94
CA THR A 56 4.09 -19.37 6.49
C THR A 56 2.76 -19.11 5.79
N THR A 57 1.70 -19.85 6.15
CA THR A 57 0.36 -19.65 5.58
C THR A 57 -0.20 -18.27 5.92
N ILE A 58 -0.01 -17.80 7.17
CA ILE A 58 -0.42 -16.46 7.58
C ILE A 58 0.35 -15.41 6.78
N VAL A 59 1.68 -15.50 6.72
CA VAL A 59 2.52 -14.51 6.00
C VAL A 59 2.19 -14.48 4.51
N LEU A 60 2.03 -15.64 3.87
CA LEU A 60 1.63 -15.72 2.46
C LEU A 60 0.26 -15.07 2.22
N THR A 61 -0.69 -15.26 3.14
CA THR A 61 -2.01 -14.61 3.06
C THR A 61 -1.88 -13.09 3.13
N LEU A 62 -1.05 -12.56 4.05
CA LEU A 62 -0.79 -11.12 4.16
C LEU A 62 -0.12 -10.57 2.88
N VAL A 63 0.82 -11.32 2.30
CA VAL A 63 1.48 -10.98 1.03
C VAL A 63 0.47 -10.87 -0.11
N VAL A 64 -0.43 -11.85 -0.24
CA VAL A 64 -1.49 -11.83 -1.27
C VAL A 64 -2.41 -10.65 -1.08
N ILE A 65 -2.87 -10.37 0.15
CA ILE A 65 -3.74 -9.22 0.45
C ILE A 65 -3.03 -7.91 0.11
N SER A 66 -1.76 -7.75 0.49
CA SER A 66 -0.95 -6.57 0.15
C SER A 66 -0.85 -6.35 -1.36
N CYS A 67 -0.54 -7.40 -2.12
CA CYS A 67 -0.49 -7.33 -3.58
C CYS A 67 -1.84 -6.85 -4.15
N LEU A 68 -2.95 -7.44 -3.70
CA LEU A 68 -4.29 -7.05 -4.14
C LEU A 68 -4.61 -5.59 -3.80
N LEU A 69 -4.27 -5.13 -2.60
CA LEU A 69 -4.46 -3.74 -2.19
C LEU A 69 -3.69 -2.77 -3.08
N PHE A 70 -2.43 -3.08 -3.39
CA PHE A 70 -1.62 -2.26 -4.30
C PHE A 70 -2.20 -2.22 -5.72
N PHE A 71 -2.60 -3.37 -6.26
CA PHE A 71 -3.24 -3.45 -7.57
C PHE A 71 -4.55 -2.66 -7.63
N LEU A 72 -5.41 -2.82 -6.63
CA LEU A 72 -6.69 -2.09 -6.55
C LEU A 72 -6.47 -0.58 -6.41
N ALA A 73 -5.48 -0.16 -5.63
CA ALA A 73 -5.14 1.25 -5.47
C ALA A 73 -4.59 1.84 -6.78
N ALA A 74 -3.67 1.14 -7.44
CA ALA A 74 -3.14 1.53 -8.74
C ALA A 74 -4.25 1.63 -9.80
N TYR A 75 -5.14 0.63 -9.86
CA TYR A 75 -6.28 0.61 -10.77
C TYR A 75 -7.23 1.79 -10.52
N ARG A 76 -7.58 2.05 -9.25
CA ARG A 76 -8.48 3.17 -8.88
C ARG A 76 -7.88 4.53 -9.20
N LEU A 77 -6.57 4.70 -8.99
CA LEU A 77 -5.86 5.91 -9.40
C LEU A 77 -5.87 6.06 -10.92
N TYR A 78 -5.62 4.98 -11.66
CA TYR A 78 -5.55 4.99 -13.11
C TYR A 78 -6.90 5.22 -13.81
N ARG A 79 -8.00 4.65 -13.30
CA ARG A 79 -9.30 4.66 -13.99
C ARG A 79 -10.29 5.67 -13.45
N GLN A 80 -10.46 5.79 -12.14
CA GLN A 80 -11.64 6.45 -11.57
C GLN A 80 -11.52 7.97 -11.44
N HIS A 81 -10.30 8.51 -11.35
CA HIS A 81 -10.05 9.97 -11.33
C HIS A 81 -10.89 10.78 -10.32
N VAL A 82 -11.32 10.15 -9.22
CA VAL A 82 -12.03 10.79 -8.09
C VAL A 82 -11.14 10.91 -6.86
N TRP A 83 -11.35 11.92 -6.02
CA TRP A 83 -10.55 12.11 -4.81
C TRP A 83 -10.63 10.94 -3.82
N ARG A 84 -11.73 10.17 -3.84
CA ARG A 84 -11.85 8.91 -3.09
C ARG A 84 -10.77 7.90 -3.46
N SER A 85 -10.35 7.83 -4.73
CA SER A 85 -9.24 6.97 -5.18
C SER A 85 -7.92 7.36 -4.53
N VAL A 86 -7.67 8.65 -4.37
CA VAL A 86 -6.45 9.17 -3.71
C VAL A 86 -6.44 8.76 -2.23
N ARG A 87 -7.55 8.97 -1.53
CA ARG A 87 -7.69 8.54 -0.12
C ARG A 87 -7.51 7.03 0.02
N PHE A 88 -8.13 6.25 -0.86
CA PHE A 88 -7.99 4.80 -0.87
C PHE A 88 -6.54 4.37 -1.10
N ALA A 89 -5.83 4.99 -2.06
CA ALA A 89 -4.43 4.65 -2.33
C ALA A 89 -3.52 4.95 -1.13
N ILE A 90 -3.75 6.07 -0.43
CA ILE A 90 -3.02 6.38 0.81
C ILE A 90 -3.25 5.29 1.85
N ILE A 91 -4.51 4.95 2.13
CA ILE A 91 -4.85 3.90 3.11
C ILE A 91 -4.23 2.57 2.69
N ALA A 92 -4.35 2.18 1.43
CA ALA A 92 -3.79 0.93 0.91
C ALA A 92 -2.26 0.87 1.10
N MET A 93 -1.53 1.95 0.84
CA MET A 93 -0.08 1.99 1.07
C MET A 93 0.27 1.84 2.55
N TRP A 94 -0.44 2.54 3.44
CA TRP A 94 -0.18 2.45 4.88
C TRP A 94 -0.52 1.07 5.44
N VAL A 95 -1.65 0.51 5.04
CA VAL A 95 -2.05 -0.84 5.44
C VAL A 95 -1.06 -1.88 4.91
N ALA A 96 -0.72 -1.84 3.62
CA ALA A 96 0.17 -2.83 3.02
C ALA A 96 1.63 -2.71 3.48
N CYS A 97 2.15 -1.50 3.75
CA CYS A 97 3.54 -1.31 4.17
C CYS A 97 3.77 -1.37 5.68
N ALA A 98 2.82 -0.93 6.50
CA ALA A 98 3.01 -0.87 7.96
C ALA A 98 2.02 -1.73 8.71
N GLY A 99 0.76 -1.75 8.27
CA GLY A 99 -0.28 -2.58 8.88
C GLY A 99 0.02 -4.07 8.77
N MET A 100 0.40 -4.55 7.60
CA MET A 100 0.67 -5.97 7.36
C MET A 100 1.94 -6.44 8.06
N ASP A 101 2.98 -5.60 8.12
CA ASP A 101 4.19 -5.88 8.90
C ASP A 101 3.87 -6.01 10.39
N ALA A 102 3.04 -5.11 10.93
CA ALA A 102 2.58 -5.19 12.32
C ALA A 102 1.79 -6.48 12.58
N VAL A 103 0.89 -6.87 11.67
CA VAL A 103 0.16 -8.14 11.78
C VAL A 103 1.10 -9.34 11.70
N GLY A 104 2.11 -9.30 10.84
CA GLY A 104 3.16 -10.33 10.75
C GLY A 104 3.94 -10.48 12.05
N MET A 105 4.28 -9.38 12.72
CA MET A 105 4.93 -9.41 14.04
C MET A 105 4.04 -10.02 15.12
N VAL A 106 2.75 -9.68 15.13
CA VAL A 106 1.78 -10.29 16.04
C VAL A 106 1.65 -11.79 15.77
N ALA A 107 1.59 -12.20 14.50
CA ALA A 107 1.56 -13.61 14.12
C ALA A 107 2.80 -14.35 14.61
N LEU A 108 3.99 -13.76 14.46
CA LEU A 108 5.23 -14.34 14.97
C LEU A 108 5.19 -14.52 16.49
N TYR A 109 4.73 -13.51 17.24
CA TYR A 109 4.58 -13.57 18.69
C TYR A 109 3.60 -14.66 19.13
N VAL A 110 2.44 -14.75 18.47
CA VAL A 110 1.40 -15.73 18.82
C VAL A 110 1.84 -17.15 18.50
N VAL A 111 2.58 -17.36 17.40
CA VAL A 111 2.97 -18.69 16.92
C VAL A 111 4.22 -19.23 17.64
N PHE A 112 5.23 -18.38 17.88
CA PHE A 112 6.52 -18.81 18.46
C PHE A 112 6.71 -18.40 19.93
N GLY A 113 5.80 -17.61 20.49
CA GLY A 113 5.86 -17.15 21.87
C GLY A 113 6.70 -15.88 22.08
N GLY A 114 6.61 -15.32 23.29
CA GLY A 114 7.13 -13.98 23.59
C GLY A 114 8.65 -13.85 23.64
N GLU A 115 9.37 -14.88 24.09
CA GLU A 115 10.84 -14.81 24.20
C GLU A 115 11.50 -14.76 22.81
N PHE A 116 10.98 -15.53 21.85
CA PHE A 116 11.45 -15.51 20.46
C PHE A 116 11.15 -14.17 19.79
N ALA A 117 9.97 -13.60 20.06
CA ALA A 117 9.56 -12.33 19.49
C ALA A 117 10.44 -11.14 19.93
N VAL A 118 10.92 -11.12 21.18
CA VAL A 118 11.80 -10.04 21.68
C VAL A 118 13.14 -10.02 20.94
N VAL A 119 13.74 -11.19 20.73
CA VAL A 119 15.01 -11.34 19.99
C VAL A 119 14.84 -10.89 18.53
N ILE A 120 13.71 -11.26 17.91
CA ILE A 120 13.41 -10.83 16.54
C ILE A 120 13.19 -9.31 16.51
N PHE A 121 12.40 -8.75 17.42
CA PHE A 121 12.04 -7.32 17.43
C PHE A 121 13.25 -6.38 17.43
N GLN A 122 14.31 -6.74 18.17
CA GLN A 122 15.57 -5.98 18.18
C GLN A 122 16.22 -5.90 16.78
N ASN A 123 16.04 -6.92 15.95
CA ASN A 123 16.57 -7.00 14.59
C ASN A 123 15.66 -6.38 13.51
N VAL A 124 14.34 -6.25 13.76
CA VAL A 124 13.39 -5.76 12.73
C VAL A 124 13.14 -4.24 12.77
N THR A 125 13.63 -3.52 13.80
CA THR A 125 13.45 -2.06 13.91
C THR A 125 13.88 -1.30 12.65
N GLY A 126 14.97 -1.72 12.02
CA GLY A 126 15.46 -1.11 10.78
C GLY A 126 14.55 -1.34 9.58
N GLU A 127 13.86 -2.48 9.50
CA GLU A 127 12.93 -2.78 8.41
C GLU A 127 11.60 -2.04 8.59
N LEU A 128 11.11 -1.93 9.83
CA LEU A 128 9.93 -1.11 10.15
C LEU A 128 10.12 0.35 9.72
N ILE A 129 11.26 0.97 10.06
CA ILE A 129 11.54 2.36 9.66
C ILE A 129 11.57 2.47 8.13
N LYS A 130 12.19 1.53 7.42
CA LYS A 130 12.20 1.50 5.95
C LYS A 130 10.79 1.35 5.37
N GLY A 131 9.92 0.58 6.02
CA GLY A 131 8.51 0.40 5.67
C GLY A 131 7.68 1.69 5.74
N LEU A 132 8.10 2.66 6.56
CA LEU A 132 7.40 3.96 6.71
C LEU A 132 7.82 5.00 5.66
N VAL A 133 9.03 4.91 5.11
CA VAL A 133 9.57 5.93 4.18
C VAL A 133 8.72 6.01 2.92
N TYR A 134 8.46 4.87 2.28
CA TYR A 134 7.68 4.80 1.03
C TYR A 134 6.26 5.38 1.17
N PRO A 135 5.40 4.91 2.10
CA PRO A 135 4.05 5.46 2.25
C PRO A 135 4.07 6.93 2.66
N THR A 136 5.05 7.38 3.45
CA THR A 136 5.17 8.80 3.86
C THR A 136 5.43 9.72 2.66
N ILE A 137 6.45 9.41 1.84
CA ILE A 137 6.81 10.22 0.67
C ILE A 137 5.61 10.34 -0.27
N TRP A 138 4.95 9.22 -0.57
CA TRP A 138 3.84 9.21 -1.51
C TRP A 138 2.57 9.82 -0.95
N THR A 139 2.31 9.69 0.35
CA THR A 139 1.21 10.39 1.02
C THR A 139 1.39 11.91 0.90
N LEU A 140 2.59 12.42 1.21
CA LEU A 140 2.88 13.85 1.07
C LEU A 140 2.73 14.33 -0.37
N TYR A 141 3.22 13.54 -1.33
CA TYR A 141 3.06 13.83 -2.76
C TYR A 141 1.58 13.91 -3.16
N LEU A 142 0.79 12.89 -2.84
CA LEU A 142 -0.63 12.81 -3.21
C LEU A 142 -1.46 13.95 -2.61
N LEU A 143 -1.16 14.36 -1.38
CA LEU A 143 -1.91 15.42 -0.70
C LEU A 143 -1.49 16.84 -1.14
N LYS A 144 -0.20 17.07 -1.42
CA LYS A 144 0.32 18.43 -1.71
C LYS A 144 0.45 18.74 -3.20
N SER A 145 0.59 17.74 -4.07
CA SER A 145 0.84 17.95 -5.50
C SER A 145 -0.31 18.68 -6.21
N LYS A 146 0.03 19.81 -6.88
CA LYS A 146 -0.91 20.55 -7.74
C LYS A 146 -1.45 19.67 -8.87
N ARG A 147 -0.62 18.80 -9.45
CA ARG A 147 -1.03 17.87 -10.52
C ARG A 147 -2.10 16.90 -10.04
N VAL A 148 -1.92 16.31 -8.86
CA VAL A 148 -2.90 15.37 -8.29
C VAL A 148 -4.22 16.08 -8.03
N LYS A 149 -4.18 17.28 -7.42
CA LYS A 149 -5.40 18.08 -7.21
C LYS A 149 -6.12 18.44 -8.52
N ASN A 150 -5.39 18.72 -9.60
CA ASN A 150 -5.99 19.00 -10.91
C ASN A 150 -6.52 17.74 -11.62
N THR A 151 -5.98 16.55 -11.30
CA THR A 151 -6.36 15.28 -11.96
C THR A 151 -7.57 14.63 -11.31
N TYR A 152 -7.70 14.74 -9.99
CA TYR A 152 -8.74 14.06 -9.22
C TYR A 152 -9.77 15.07 -8.69
N ARG A 153 -11.03 14.96 -9.15
CA ARG A 153 -12.12 15.85 -8.72
C ARG A 153 -12.48 15.63 -7.26
N ARG A 154 -12.69 16.71 -6.51
CA ARG A 154 -13.18 16.66 -5.13
C ARG A 154 -14.70 16.68 -5.09
N GLU A 155 -15.27 16.13 -4.01
CA GLU A 155 -16.72 16.13 -3.78
C GLU A 155 -17.28 17.55 -3.70
N THR A 156 -16.55 18.47 -3.07
CA THR A 156 -16.87 19.90 -3.01
C THR A 156 -17.06 20.53 -4.40
N ASP A 157 -16.21 20.16 -5.36
CA ASP A 157 -16.25 20.71 -6.71
C ASP A 157 -17.47 20.18 -7.49
N MET A 158 -17.91 18.96 -7.16
CA MET A 158 -19.11 18.35 -7.75
C MET A 158 -20.40 18.94 -7.17
N GLU A 159 -20.43 19.22 -5.86
CA GLU A 159 -21.55 19.90 -5.20
C GLU A 159 -21.73 21.34 -5.69
N GLU A 160 -20.63 22.08 -5.83
CA GLU A 160 -20.66 23.45 -6.33
C GLU A 160 -21.14 23.50 -7.79
N LEU A 161 -20.68 22.56 -8.62
CA LEU A 161 -21.20 22.38 -9.98
C LEU A 161 -22.69 22.03 -10.00
N ALA A 162 -23.15 21.13 -9.12
CA ALA A 162 -24.55 20.76 -9.02
C ALA A 162 -25.44 21.95 -8.59
N ARG A 163 -24.95 22.78 -7.66
CA ARG A 163 -25.61 24.05 -7.28
C ARG A 163 -25.67 25.04 -8.44
N HIS A 164 -24.58 25.21 -9.19
CA HIS A 164 -24.55 26.09 -10.36
C HIS A 164 -25.46 25.61 -11.50
N LEU A 165 -25.63 24.30 -11.66
CA LEU A 165 -26.50 23.70 -12.68
C LEU A 165 -27.97 23.67 -12.26
N GLY A 166 -28.34 24.22 -11.10
CA GLY A 166 -29.73 24.30 -10.64
C GLY A 166 -30.39 22.94 -10.40
N VAL A 167 -29.60 21.88 -10.24
CA VAL A 167 -30.09 20.55 -9.91
C VAL A 167 -30.52 20.56 -8.43
N ARG A 168 -31.75 21.03 -8.17
CA ARG A 168 -32.41 20.82 -6.88
C ARG A 168 -32.67 19.33 -6.74
N GLU A 169 -32.05 18.71 -5.74
CA GLU A 169 -32.45 17.39 -5.27
C GLU A 169 -33.95 17.43 -4.96
N LYS A 170 -34.71 16.51 -5.59
CA LYS A 170 -36.08 16.20 -5.23
C LYS A 170 -36.07 15.12 -4.14
#